data_AF-A0A3N5LAE7-F1
#
_entry.id   AF-A0A3N5LAE7-F1
#
_cell.length_a   1.000
_cell.length_b   1.000
_cell.length_c   1.000
_cell.angle_alpha   90.00
_cell.angle_beta   90.00
_cell.angle_gamma   90.00
#
_symmetry.space_group_name_H-M   'P 1'
#
loop_
_entity.id
_entity.type
_entity.pdbx_description
1 polymer ?
#
loop_
_entity_poly.entity_id
_entity_poly.type
_entity_poly.pdbx_seq_one_letter_code
_entity_poly.pdbx_strand_id
1 'polypeptide(L)'
;MKKTFSFHSSISFIKLYSFIMKNISRTFLVILFLSSVVYMSCKEDTTSSPASLCDQSCQDENTAYGLVHLYNFIWNQNFAGQPVGNHDITVNGPQGGTMHITGNTDNSNGINTVHLVFDMTNCKGSDENYILTFTGILNIDGTFTQTQTTMAFISSSLKYQGTVGKNANVPVNATCEFIVNETTSHLSGSICGRSFSYK
;
A
#
# COMPACT_ATOMS: atom_id res chain seq x y z
N MET A 1 -40.58 -6.40 9.98
CA MET A 1 -40.54 -5.14 9.20
C MET A 1 -39.27 -5.13 8.35
N LYS A 2 -39.36 -5.42 7.05
CA LYS A 2 -38.23 -5.35 6.11
C LYS A 2 -38.07 -3.91 5.65
N LYS A 3 -36.96 -3.25 6.03
CA LYS A 3 -36.55 -1.98 5.42
C LYS A 3 -35.64 -2.29 4.24
N THR A 4 -36.17 -2.11 3.04
CA THR A 4 -35.41 -2.13 1.78
C THR A 4 -34.64 -0.81 1.68
N PHE A 5 -33.32 -0.85 1.90
CA PHE A 5 -32.45 0.28 1.58
C PHE A 5 -31.93 0.10 0.16
N SER A 6 -32.45 0.91 -0.76
CA SER A 6 -31.92 1.06 -2.11
C SER A 6 -30.77 2.07 -2.05
N PHE A 7 -29.54 1.59 -2.17
CA PHE A 7 -28.39 2.46 -2.42
C PHE A 7 -28.29 2.71 -3.92
N HIS A 8 -28.79 3.87 -4.33
CA HIS A 8 -28.50 4.46 -5.62
C HIS A 8 -27.27 5.35 -5.49
N SER A 9 -26.43 5.33 -6.51
CA SER A 9 -25.26 6.20 -6.74
C SER A 9 -23.90 5.61 -6.35
N SER A 10 -23.34 4.84 -7.28
CA SER A 10 -21.90 4.75 -7.51
C SER A 10 -21.63 4.68 -9.00
N ILE A 11 -22.12 5.68 -9.73
CA ILE A 11 -21.74 5.94 -11.13
C ILE A 11 -21.30 7.41 -11.21
N SER A 12 -20.17 7.75 -10.56
CA SER A 12 -19.57 9.08 -10.74
C SER A 12 -18.04 9.11 -10.71
N PHE A 13 -17.33 8.08 -10.25
CA PHE A 13 -15.86 8.11 -10.25
C PHE A 13 -15.19 7.69 -11.57
N ILE A 14 -15.89 6.96 -12.45
CA ILE A 14 -15.32 6.54 -13.75
C ILE A 14 -15.41 7.65 -14.82
N LYS A 15 -16.33 8.62 -14.69
CA LYS A 15 -16.46 9.72 -15.67
C LYS A 15 -15.43 10.84 -15.47
N LEU A 16 -14.77 10.93 -14.32
CA LEU A 16 -13.79 11.98 -14.07
C LEU A 16 -12.44 11.72 -14.78
N TYR A 17 -12.06 10.46 -14.96
CA TYR A 17 -10.83 10.10 -15.68
C TYR A 17 -10.95 10.27 -17.20
N SER A 18 -12.13 10.08 -17.79
CA SER A 18 -12.32 10.25 -19.24
C SER A 18 -12.33 11.71 -19.71
N PHE A 19 -12.54 12.68 -18.81
CA PHE A 19 -12.61 14.10 -19.20
C PHE A 19 -11.23 14.78 -19.19
N ILE A 20 -10.30 14.34 -18.34
CA ILE A 20 -8.96 14.94 -18.23
C ILE A 20 -8.05 14.50 -19.40
N MET A 21 -8.22 13.28 -19.93
CA MET A 21 -7.36 12.77 -21.01
C MET A 21 -7.68 13.33 -22.41
N LYS A 22 -8.81 14.01 -22.60
CA LYS A 22 -9.22 14.50 -23.94
C LYS A 22 -8.76 15.93 -24.26
N ASN A 23 -8.21 16.66 -23.29
CA ASN A 23 -7.90 18.09 -23.45
C ASN A 23 -6.40 18.45 -23.50
N ILE A 24 -5.49 17.47 -23.42
CA ILE A 24 -4.03 17.73 -23.47
C ILE A 24 -3.47 17.54 -24.90
N SER A 25 -4.29 17.12 -25.85
CA SER A 25 -3.85 16.77 -27.22
C SER A 25 -3.80 17.94 -28.22
N ARG A 26 -4.10 19.19 -27.83
CA ARG A 26 -4.27 20.30 -28.81
C ARG A 26 -3.44 21.57 -28.57
N THR A 27 -2.55 21.59 -27.58
CA THR A 27 -1.79 22.81 -27.24
C THR A 27 -0.29 22.53 -27.12
N PHE A 28 0.29 21.84 -28.10
CA PHE A 28 1.75 21.72 -28.26
C PHE A 28 2.11 21.89 -29.73
N LEU A 29 1.77 23.05 -30.27
CA LEU A 29 2.34 23.56 -31.50
C LEU A 29 2.59 25.06 -31.25
N VAL A 30 3.80 25.51 -31.57
CA VAL A 30 4.31 26.88 -31.40
C VAL A 30 4.85 27.18 -29.99
N ILE A 31 6.16 26.93 -29.79
CA ILE A 31 7.16 27.94 -29.42
C ILE A 31 8.52 27.32 -29.76
N LEU A 32 8.97 27.67 -30.96
CA LEU A 32 10.31 27.42 -31.49
C LEU A 32 10.99 28.78 -31.42
N PHE A 33 11.70 29.06 -30.32
CA PHE A 33 12.55 30.24 -30.23
C PHE A 33 13.92 29.86 -29.66
N LEU A 34 14.90 30.06 -30.53
CA LEU A 34 16.32 30.12 -30.27
C LEU A 34 16.63 30.88 -28.98
N SER A 35 17.43 30.26 -28.11
CA SER A 35 18.37 31.00 -27.27
C SER A 35 19.60 30.12 -27.03
N SER A 36 20.61 30.36 -27.85
CA SER A 36 21.98 29.90 -27.64
C SER A 36 22.55 30.62 -26.43
N VAL A 37 22.72 29.94 -25.30
CA VAL A 37 23.52 30.43 -24.18
C VAL A 37 24.56 29.38 -23.82
N VAL A 38 25.80 29.82 -23.98
CA VAL A 38 27.05 29.16 -23.62
C VAL A 38 27.07 28.89 -22.12
N TYR A 39 27.24 27.64 -21.70
CA TYR A 39 27.60 27.32 -20.32
C TYR A 39 28.98 26.64 -20.29
N MET A 40 29.88 27.31 -19.58
CA MET A 40 31.22 26.87 -19.20
C MET A 40 31.17 25.47 -18.59
N SER A 41 32.01 24.59 -19.12
CA SER A 41 32.26 23.27 -18.57
C SER A 41 33.18 23.40 -17.35
N CYS A 42 32.59 23.52 -16.16
CA CYS A 42 33.24 23.07 -14.94
C CYS A 42 33.06 21.55 -14.85
N LYS A 43 34.15 20.80 -15.06
CA LYS A 43 34.22 19.40 -14.65
C LYS A 43 34.27 19.36 -13.13
N GLU A 44 33.09 19.26 -12.52
CA GLU A 44 32.97 18.77 -11.17
C GLU A 44 33.17 17.25 -11.26
N ASP A 45 34.23 16.75 -10.61
CA ASP A 45 34.43 15.31 -10.38
C ASP A 45 33.26 14.81 -9.51
N THR A 46 32.14 14.55 -10.16
CA THR A 46 31.06 13.75 -9.62
C THR A 46 31.56 12.31 -9.65
N THR A 47 32.36 11.95 -8.65
CA THR A 47 32.31 10.60 -8.09
C THR A 47 30.85 10.38 -7.71
N SER A 48 30.09 9.86 -8.68
CA SER A 48 28.76 9.30 -8.46
C SER A 48 28.97 8.22 -7.42
N SER A 49 28.70 8.57 -6.16
CA SER A 49 28.52 7.57 -5.13
C SER A 49 27.52 6.58 -5.72
N PRO A 50 27.93 5.31 -5.93
CA PRO A 50 27.05 4.33 -6.54
C PRO A 50 25.73 4.40 -5.80
N ALA A 51 24.64 4.62 -6.54
CA ALA A 51 23.30 4.88 -5.99
C ALA A 51 23.13 4.03 -4.73
N SER A 52 23.10 4.69 -3.57
CA SER A 52 23.10 4.03 -2.28
C SER A 52 22.02 2.96 -2.34
N LEU A 53 22.46 1.70 -2.30
CA LEU A 53 21.57 0.55 -2.27
C LEU A 53 20.56 0.79 -1.12
N CYS A 54 19.32 0.35 -1.31
CA CYS A 54 18.27 0.43 -0.29
C CYS A 54 18.80 -0.20 1.01
N ASP A 55 19.12 0.64 1.99
CA ASP A 55 19.66 0.21 3.27
C ASP A 55 18.59 -0.51 4.10
N GLN A 56 18.94 -0.93 5.32
CA GLN A 56 18.00 -1.70 6.14
C GLN A 56 16.72 -0.91 6.48
N SER A 57 16.81 0.40 6.70
CA SER A 57 15.64 1.25 6.95
C SER A 57 14.75 1.28 5.72
N CYS A 58 15.33 1.57 4.55
CA CYS A 58 14.63 1.55 3.27
C CYS A 58 13.97 0.19 2.99
N GLN A 59 14.62 -0.93 3.33
CA GLN A 59 14.07 -2.27 3.15
C GLN A 59 12.85 -2.50 4.05
N ASP A 60 12.95 -2.13 5.33
CA ASP A 60 11.89 -2.29 6.31
C ASP A 60 10.69 -1.38 5.96
N GLU A 61 10.93 -0.13 5.55
CA GLU A 61 9.90 0.82 5.09
C GLU A 61 9.13 0.30 3.87
N ASN A 62 9.84 -0.15 2.83
CA ASN A 62 9.19 -0.69 1.62
C ASN A 62 8.46 -2.01 1.91
N THR A 63 8.96 -2.83 2.84
CA THR A 63 8.29 -4.05 3.27
C THR A 63 6.99 -3.75 4.01
N ALA A 64 7.00 -2.80 4.94
CA ALA A 64 5.81 -2.32 5.64
C ALA A 64 4.78 -1.73 4.68
N TYR A 65 5.23 -0.85 3.77
CA TYR A 65 4.38 -0.27 2.74
C TYR A 65 3.74 -1.35 1.85
N GLY A 66 4.50 -2.35 1.44
CA GLY A 66 3.97 -3.47 0.64
C GLY A 66 2.89 -4.28 1.33
N LEU A 67 3.01 -4.51 2.64
CA LEU A 67 1.98 -5.18 3.43
C LEU A 67 0.70 -4.35 3.54
N VAL A 68 0.83 -3.06 3.86
CA VAL A 68 -0.32 -2.14 3.99
C VAL A 68 -1.02 -1.96 2.65
N HIS A 69 -0.27 -1.87 1.54
CA HIS A 69 -0.84 -1.81 0.20
C HIS A 69 -1.60 -3.09 -0.16
N LEU A 70 -1.06 -4.27 0.17
CA LEU A 70 -1.75 -5.55 0.00
C LEU A 70 -3.07 -5.56 0.79
N TYR A 71 -3.06 -5.13 2.05
CA TYR A 71 -4.27 -4.99 2.86
C TYR A 71 -5.29 -4.04 2.20
N ASN A 72 -4.87 -2.83 1.80
CA ASN A 72 -5.75 -1.85 1.19
C ASN A 72 -6.40 -2.36 -0.10
N PHE A 73 -5.66 -3.13 -0.91
CA PHE A 73 -6.22 -3.79 -2.07
C PHE A 73 -7.34 -4.76 -1.66
N ILE A 74 -7.09 -5.63 -0.69
CA ILE A 74 -8.06 -6.63 -0.22
C ILE A 74 -9.27 -5.99 0.44
N TRP A 75 -9.05 -4.93 1.22
CA TRP A 75 -10.11 -4.09 1.79
C TRP A 75 -11.05 -3.59 0.71
N ASN A 76 -10.51 -2.95 -0.32
CA ASN A 76 -11.29 -2.36 -1.40
C ASN A 76 -12.09 -3.40 -2.20
N GLN A 77 -11.55 -4.61 -2.37
CA GLN A 77 -12.23 -5.66 -3.14
C GLN A 77 -13.34 -6.36 -2.35
N ASN A 78 -13.16 -6.56 -1.04
CA ASN A 78 -14.00 -7.49 -0.27
C ASN A 78 -14.81 -6.84 0.85
N PHE A 79 -14.42 -5.66 1.33
CA PHE A 79 -15.03 -5.03 2.52
C PHE A 79 -15.61 -3.65 2.22
N ALA A 80 -14.96 -2.86 1.36
CA ALA A 80 -15.43 -1.52 1.02
C ALA A 80 -16.83 -1.57 0.39
N GLY A 81 -17.78 -0.86 1.02
CA GLY A 81 -19.18 -0.81 0.57
C GLY A 81 -19.99 -2.09 0.83
N GLN A 82 -19.41 -3.10 1.47
CA GLN A 82 -20.11 -4.32 1.87
C GLN A 82 -20.76 -4.16 3.25
N PRO A 83 -21.76 -4.98 3.60
CA PRO A 83 -22.31 -5.00 4.95
C PRO A 83 -21.23 -5.28 6.00
N VAL A 84 -21.31 -4.55 7.12
CA VAL A 84 -20.47 -4.81 8.31
C VAL A 84 -20.93 -6.07 9.05
N GLY A 85 -20.07 -6.61 9.91
CA GLY A 85 -20.35 -7.79 10.73
C GLY A 85 -19.20 -8.80 10.71
N ASN A 86 -19.52 -10.03 11.10
CA ASN A 86 -18.57 -11.12 11.14
C ASN A 86 -18.23 -11.60 9.72
N HIS A 87 -16.95 -11.88 9.50
CA HIS A 87 -16.40 -12.39 8.25
C HIS A 87 -15.67 -13.70 8.51
N ASP A 88 -15.83 -14.63 7.57
CA ASP A 88 -15.10 -15.88 7.46
C ASP A 88 -15.07 -16.23 5.96
N ILE A 89 -14.05 -15.73 5.25
CA ILE A 89 -13.96 -15.80 3.80
C ILE A 89 -12.56 -16.21 3.35
N THR A 90 -12.48 -16.92 2.23
CA THR A 90 -11.20 -17.18 1.56
C THR A 90 -11.16 -16.39 0.26
N VAL A 91 -10.07 -15.64 0.06
CA VAL A 91 -9.86 -14.78 -1.12
C VAL A 91 -8.49 -15.05 -1.75
N ASN A 92 -8.37 -14.72 -3.03
CA ASN A 92 -7.08 -14.78 -3.73
C ASN A 92 -6.30 -13.48 -3.50
N GLY A 93 -4.98 -13.57 -3.35
CA GLY A 93 -4.11 -12.39 -3.36
C GLY A 93 -4.09 -11.71 -4.73
N PRO A 94 -3.82 -10.39 -4.80
CA PRO A 94 -3.86 -9.62 -6.06
C PRO A 94 -2.97 -10.21 -7.16
N GLN A 95 -1.86 -10.83 -6.77
CA GLN A 95 -0.87 -11.41 -7.70
C GLN A 95 -0.61 -12.89 -7.41
N GLY A 96 -1.57 -13.56 -6.76
CA GLY A 96 -1.50 -14.96 -6.38
C GLY A 96 -1.35 -15.19 -4.88
N GLY A 97 -1.36 -16.46 -4.50
CA GLY A 97 -1.55 -16.89 -3.12
C GLY A 97 -3.01 -16.79 -2.67
N THR A 98 -3.27 -17.19 -1.43
CA THR A 98 -4.61 -17.23 -0.84
C THR A 98 -4.59 -16.66 0.57
N MET A 99 -5.68 -16.02 0.97
CA MET A 99 -5.88 -15.52 2.33
C MET A 99 -7.18 -16.05 2.87
N HIS A 100 -7.12 -16.66 4.05
CA HIS A 100 -8.31 -16.90 4.86
C HIS A 100 -8.45 -15.73 5.84
N ILE A 101 -9.58 -15.02 5.76
CA ILE A 101 -9.85 -13.82 6.54
C ILE A 101 -10.99 -14.11 7.48
N THR A 102 -10.73 -13.91 8.77
CA THR A 102 -11.74 -14.05 9.83
C THR A 102 -11.81 -12.76 10.66
N GLY A 103 -12.93 -12.55 11.36
CA GLY A 103 -13.05 -11.46 12.33
C GLY A 103 -14.33 -10.65 12.13
N ASN A 104 -14.31 -9.38 12.50
CA ASN A 104 -15.47 -8.51 12.43
C ASN A 104 -15.11 -7.10 11.94
N THR A 105 -15.99 -6.51 11.14
CA THR A 105 -16.00 -5.07 10.88
C THR A 105 -17.24 -4.44 11.50
N ASP A 106 -17.13 -3.19 11.95
CA ASP A 106 -18.25 -2.42 12.47
C ASP A 106 -18.25 -1.01 11.87
N ASN A 107 -19.43 -0.36 11.87
CA ASN A 107 -19.57 1.04 11.55
C ASN A 107 -20.52 1.70 12.55
N SER A 108 -19.96 2.52 13.44
CA SER A 108 -20.70 3.25 14.45
C SER A 108 -20.42 4.74 14.30
N ASN A 109 -21.48 5.52 14.08
CA ASN A 109 -21.41 6.98 13.93
C ASN A 109 -20.40 7.46 12.85
N GLY A 110 -20.25 6.71 11.75
CA GLY A 110 -19.31 7.05 10.67
C GLY A 110 -17.84 6.69 10.96
N ILE A 111 -17.57 5.99 12.05
CA ILE A 111 -16.28 5.40 12.37
C ILE A 111 -16.35 3.92 12.01
N ASN A 112 -15.52 3.50 11.05
CA ASN A 112 -15.33 2.11 10.74
C ASN A 112 -14.34 1.53 11.74
N THR A 113 -14.66 0.36 12.30
CA THR A 113 -13.77 -0.39 13.19
C THR A 113 -13.47 -1.73 12.54
N VAL A 114 -12.22 -2.16 12.63
CA VAL A 114 -11.71 -3.37 11.97
C VAL A 114 -11.03 -4.23 13.03
N HIS A 115 -11.46 -5.48 13.12
CA HIS A 115 -10.81 -6.53 13.91
C HIS A 115 -10.73 -7.78 13.03
N LEU A 116 -9.69 -7.89 12.21
CA LEU A 116 -9.54 -8.96 11.22
C LEU A 116 -8.25 -9.74 11.44
N VAL A 117 -8.29 -11.02 11.12
CA VAL A 117 -7.14 -11.92 11.09
C VAL A 117 -6.98 -12.46 9.68
N PHE A 118 -5.82 -12.23 9.09
CA PHE A 118 -5.45 -12.69 7.76
C PHE A 118 -4.48 -13.84 7.90
N ASP A 119 -4.89 -15.06 7.56
CA ASP A 119 -4.00 -16.21 7.39
C ASP A 119 -3.56 -16.28 5.92
N MET A 120 -2.35 -15.81 5.67
CA MET A 120 -1.79 -15.65 4.33
C MET A 120 -0.95 -16.85 3.92
N THR A 121 -1.21 -17.38 2.72
CA THR A 121 -0.39 -18.40 2.07
C THR A 121 0.15 -17.86 0.75
N ASN A 122 1.45 -17.55 0.71
CA ASN A 122 2.18 -17.05 -0.46
C ASN A 122 1.50 -15.84 -1.16
N CYS A 123 0.96 -14.90 -0.38
CA CYS A 123 0.25 -13.75 -0.90
C CYS A 123 1.22 -12.75 -1.51
N LYS A 124 1.10 -12.54 -2.83
CA LYS A 124 2.01 -11.68 -3.58
C LYS A 124 1.44 -10.28 -3.75
N GLY A 125 2.29 -9.29 -3.56
CA GLY A 125 2.04 -7.89 -3.91
C GLY A 125 3.27 -7.28 -4.59
N SER A 126 3.05 -6.35 -5.52
CA SER A 126 4.12 -5.60 -6.14
C SER A 126 3.70 -4.16 -6.42
N ASP A 127 4.68 -3.29 -6.44
CA ASP A 127 4.60 -1.91 -6.92
C ASP A 127 5.96 -1.53 -7.54
N GLU A 128 6.16 -0.27 -7.94
CA GLU A 128 7.43 0.24 -8.47
C GLU A 128 8.61 0.08 -7.51
N ASN A 129 8.35 -0.03 -6.20
CA ASN A 129 9.36 -0.06 -5.16
C ASN A 129 9.54 -1.44 -4.51
N TYR A 130 8.71 -2.43 -4.84
CA TYR A 130 8.80 -3.76 -4.22
C TYR A 130 8.13 -4.86 -5.05
N ILE A 131 8.61 -6.09 -4.88
CA ILE A 131 7.93 -7.32 -5.26
C ILE A 131 8.04 -8.25 -4.06
N LEU A 132 6.96 -8.47 -3.33
CA LEU A 132 6.98 -9.17 -2.04
C LEU A 132 5.96 -10.30 -2.02
N THR A 133 6.30 -11.35 -1.27
CA THR A 133 5.41 -12.46 -0.94
C THR A 133 5.33 -12.59 0.57
N PHE A 134 4.11 -12.58 1.11
CA PHE A 134 3.83 -12.70 2.53
C PHE A 134 3.22 -14.07 2.85
N THR A 135 3.58 -14.63 4.01
CA THR A 135 3.01 -15.89 4.52
C THR A 135 2.99 -15.87 6.04
N GLY A 136 1.89 -16.32 6.62
CA GLY A 136 1.66 -16.34 8.06
C GLY A 136 0.42 -15.56 8.47
N ILE A 137 0.20 -15.50 9.78
CA ILE A 137 -0.98 -14.86 10.37
C ILE A 137 -0.67 -13.38 10.64
N LEU A 138 -1.55 -12.50 10.19
CA LEU A 138 -1.52 -11.06 10.45
C LEU A 138 -2.81 -10.62 11.13
N ASN A 139 -2.70 -10.06 12.32
CA ASN A 139 -3.80 -9.44 13.02
C ASN A 139 -3.88 -7.97 12.61
N ILE A 140 -5.07 -7.51 12.27
CA ILE A 140 -5.34 -6.15 11.82
C ILE A 140 -6.41 -5.58 12.74
N ASP A 141 -6.04 -4.57 13.49
CA ASP A 141 -6.89 -3.90 14.47
C ASP A 141 -6.86 -2.40 14.22
N GLY A 142 -8.01 -1.74 14.23
CA GLY A 142 -8.00 -0.28 14.13
C GLY A 142 -9.32 0.35 13.78
N THR A 143 -9.24 1.65 13.52
CA THR A 143 -10.38 2.48 13.14
C THR A 143 -10.02 3.42 12.02
N PHE A 144 -11.02 3.78 11.22
CA PHE A 144 -10.87 4.85 10.25
C PHE A 144 -12.20 5.55 9.94
N THR A 145 -12.09 6.82 9.56
CA THR A 145 -13.17 7.70 9.10
C THR A 145 -12.85 8.19 7.69
N GLN A 146 -13.57 9.19 7.19
CA GLN A 146 -13.23 9.82 5.91
C GLN A 146 -11.90 10.58 5.92
N THR A 147 -11.42 11.02 7.09
CA THR A 147 -10.27 11.93 7.21
C THR A 147 -9.17 11.40 8.14
N GLN A 148 -9.43 10.31 8.86
CA GLN A 148 -8.52 9.77 9.86
C GLN A 148 -8.42 8.27 9.76
N THR A 149 -7.20 7.76 9.86
CA THR A 149 -6.89 6.33 9.92
C THR A 149 -6.01 6.07 11.14
N THR A 150 -6.26 4.97 11.84
CA THR A 150 -5.39 4.43 12.89
C THR A 150 -5.51 2.91 12.84
N MET A 151 -4.51 2.24 12.28
CA MET A 151 -4.50 0.79 12.09
C MET A 151 -3.22 0.20 12.65
N ALA A 152 -3.31 -1.00 13.22
CA ALA A 152 -2.19 -1.80 13.67
C ALA A 152 -2.20 -3.14 12.93
N PHE A 153 -1.05 -3.52 12.40
CA PHE A 153 -0.79 -4.76 11.67
C PHE A 153 0.26 -5.53 12.47
N ILE A 154 -0.15 -6.62 13.10
CA ILE A 154 0.66 -7.33 14.10
C ILE A 154 0.77 -8.82 13.77
N SER A 155 1.99 -9.32 13.71
CA SER A 155 2.30 -10.74 13.60
C SER A 155 3.52 -11.08 14.46
N SER A 156 3.49 -12.23 15.13
CA SER A 156 4.65 -12.74 15.88
C SER A 156 5.68 -13.46 15.00
N SER A 157 5.29 -13.88 13.79
CA SER A 157 6.14 -14.70 12.91
C SER A 157 5.68 -14.57 11.44
N LEU A 158 5.65 -13.35 10.91
CA LEU A 158 5.34 -13.12 9.51
C LEU A 158 6.55 -13.44 8.64
N LYS A 159 6.38 -14.31 7.66
CA LYS A 159 7.36 -14.51 6.61
C LYS A 159 7.12 -13.51 5.48
N TYR A 160 8.18 -12.81 5.08
CA TYR A 160 8.20 -11.98 3.89
C TYR A 160 9.45 -12.28 3.07
N GLN A 161 9.30 -12.35 1.75
CA GLN A 161 10.41 -12.59 0.82
C GLN A 161 10.18 -11.90 -0.52
N GLY A 162 11.26 -11.51 -1.20
CA GLY A 162 11.20 -10.88 -2.52
C GLY A 162 12.29 -9.84 -2.71
N THR A 163 11.96 -8.72 -3.34
CA THR A 163 12.88 -7.59 -3.58
C THR A 163 12.24 -6.26 -3.22
N VAL A 164 13.05 -5.30 -2.78
CA VAL A 164 12.65 -3.92 -2.45
C VAL A 164 13.63 -2.91 -3.04
N GLY A 165 13.19 -1.65 -3.12
CA GLY A 165 13.98 -0.53 -3.62
C GLY A 165 13.90 -0.39 -5.15
N LYS A 166 13.49 0.81 -5.60
CA LYS A 166 13.40 1.17 -7.01
C LYS A 166 14.74 0.96 -7.70
N ASN A 167 14.78 0.16 -8.75
CA ASN A 167 15.97 -0.20 -9.55
C ASN A 167 17.03 -1.05 -8.82
N ALA A 168 17.17 -0.92 -7.50
CA ALA A 168 18.16 -1.66 -6.71
C ALA A 168 17.80 -3.14 -6.57
N ASN A 169 16.51 -3.49 -6.55
CA ASN A 169 16.01 -4.87 -6.41
C ASN A 169 16.70 -5.62 -5.26
N VAL A 170 16.84 -4.97 -4.12
CA VAL A 170 17.55 -5.51 -2.97
C VAL A 170 16.74 -6.70 -2.43
N PRO A 171 17.32 -7.92 -2.39
CA PRO A 171 16.59 -9.08 -1.95
C PRO A 171 16.33 -9.01 -0.45
N VAL A 172 15.10 -9.37 -0.05
CA VAL A 172 14.70 -9.52 1.34
C VAL A 172 14.13 -10.91 1.56
N ASN A 173 14.44 -11.52 2.69
CA ASN A 173 13.88 -12.80 3.12
C ASN A 173 14.04 -12.95 4.63
N ALA A 174 12.94 -12.87 5.35
CA ALA A 174 12.95 -13.08 6.80
C ALA A 174 11.64 -13.70 7.29
N THR A 175 11.67 -14.22 8.50
CA THR A 175 10.50 -14.67 9.26
C THR A 175 10.69 -14.22 10.69
N CYS A 176 9.87 -13.29 11.14
CA CYS A 176 10.07 -12.62 12.43
C CYS A 176 8.81 -11.89 12.89
N GLU A 177 8.88 -11.28 14.07
CA GLU A 177 7.86 -10.34 14.54
C GLU A 177 7.75 -9.13 13.61
N PHE A 178 6.51 -8.73 13.34
CA PHE A 178 6.14 -7.67 12.44
C PHE A 178 5.06 -6.82 13.11
N ILE A 179 5.38 -5.57 13.42
CA ILE A 179 4.48 -4.60 14.05
C ILE A 179 4.51 -3.34 13.19
N VAL A 180 3.37 -3.00 12.59
CA VAL A 180 3.23 -1.78 11.80
C VAL A 180 1.99 -1.02 12.27
N ASN A 181 2.16 0.27 12.49
CA ASN A 181 1.10 1.20 12.83
C ASN A 181 0.96 2.18 11.67
N GLU A 182 -0.25 2.31 11.16
CA GLU A 182 -0.63 3.28 10.15
C GLU A 182 -1.49 4.37 10.79
N THR A 183 -1.14 5.61 10.49
CA THR A 183 -1.97 6.78 10.71
C THR A 183 -2.23 7.47 9.37
N THR A 184 -3.09 8.49 9.34
CA THR A 184 -3.43 9.23 8.11
C THR A 184 -2.24 9.67 7.25
N SER A 185 -1.07 9.93 7.85
CA SER A 185 0.09 10.46 7.16
C SER A 185 1.41 9.81 7.58
N HIS A 186 1.34 8.63 8.20
CA HIS A 186 2.54 8.00 8.75
C HIS A 186 2.41 6.49 8.89
N LEU A 187 3.48 5.78 8.54
CA LEU A 187 3.70 4.38 8.85
C LEU A 187 4.89 4.29 9.80
N SER A 188 4.76 3.54 10.89
CA SER A 188 5.85 3.32 11.83
C SER A 188 5.72 1.96 12.51
N GLY A 189 6.80 1.48 13.13
CA GLY A 189 6.75 0.25 13.89
C GLY A 189 8.09 -0.45 13.94
N SER A 190 8.06 -1.78 13.98
CA SER A 190 9.25 -2.63 13.99
C SER A 190 9.10 -3.87 13.11
N ILE A 191 10.19 -4.22 12.42
CA ILE A 191 10.32 -5.46 11.65
C ILE A 191 11.54 -6.20 12.17
N CYS A 192 11.34 -7.42 12.65
CA CYS A 192 12.37 -8.22 13.30
C CYS A 192 13.12 -7.46 14.42
N GLY A 193 12.40 -6.64 15.20
CA GLY A 193 12.96 -5.82 16.27
C GLY A 193 13.69 -4.55 15.82
N ARG A 194 13.78 -4.28 14.51
CA ARG A 194 14.34 -3.02 13.99
C ARG A 194 13.22 -2.00 13.80
N SER A 195 13.36 -0.84 14.41
CA SER A 195 12.38 0.23 14.27
C SER A 195 12.48 0.93 12.92
N PHE A 196 11.35 1.34 12.36
CA PHE A 196 11.27 2.17 11.16
C PHE A 196 10.19 3.25 11.31
N SER A 197 10.28 4.30 10.48
CA SER A 197 9.35 5.43 10.46
C SER A 197 9.34 6.06 9.07
N TYR A 198 8.16 6.10 8.44
CA TYR A 198 7.95 6.50 7.06
C TYR A 198 6.77 7.48 6.96
N LYS A 199 6.97 8.63 6.32
CA LYS A 199 5.93 9.66 6.11
C LYS A 199 5.46 9.66 4.67
#